data_AF-A0A9P4HD53-F1
#
_entry.id   AF-A0A9P4HD53-F1
#
_cell.length_a   1.000
_cell.length_b   1.000
_cell.length_c   1.000
_cell.angle_alpha   90.00
_cell.angle_beta   90.00
_cell.angle_gamma   90.00
#
_symmetry.space_group_name_H-M   'P 1'
#
loop_
_entity.id
_entity.type
_entity.pdbx_description
1 polymer ?
#
loop_
_entity_poly.entity_id
_entity_poly.type
_entity_poly.pdbx_seq_one_letter_code
_entity_poly.pdbx_strand_id
1 'polypeptide(L)'
;MYLCDLPPEIFQHVIYYLVSSCGIRSSWVLCATCKTFARDIRHEILNNLPLRSLVDADTARMIDNSIGMLLMSKLTKPLDAETPLLDKIRQMYTFIKEALRPGRVEAQELLMKLCGAIGTCIGKTPMFIILGQPTRHYLGDPTSSIAYLSSPLNLYQKIIALIAVGDRDMLRTLLPQLLR
;
A
#
# COMPACT_ATOMS: atom_id res chain seq x y z
N MET A 1 4.64 -1.40 37.19
CA MET A 1 4.75 -2.14 35.91
C MET A 1 4.19 -1.24 34.84
N TYR A 2 5.01 -0.83 33.87
CA TYR A 2 4.56 0.00 32.76
C TYR A 2 3.91 -0.89 31.70
N LEU A 3 3.02 -0.31 30.89
CA LEU A 3 2.31 -1.04 29.84
C LEU A 3 3.27 -1.63 28.79
N CYS A 4 4.42 -0.99 28.57
CA CYS A 4 5.48 -1.48 27.69
C CYS A 4 6.31 -2.64 28.27
N ASP A 5 6.16 -2.96 29.56
CA ASP A 5 6.85 -4.08 30.21
C ASP A 5 6.09 -5.40 30.03
N LEU A 6 4.89 -5.35 29.43
CA LEU A 6 4.09 -6.53 29.13
C LEU A 6 4.77 -7.39 28.05
N PRO A 7 4.55 -8.71 28.06
CA PRO A 7 4.89 -9.56 26.93
C PRO A 7 4.29 -9.00 25.63
N PRO A 8 5.01 -9.08 24.50
CA PRO A 8 4.60 -8.46 23.24
C PRO A 8 3.23 -8.97 22.75
N GLU A 9 2.87 -10.21 23.05
CA GLU A 9 1.57 -10.80 22.72
C GLU A 9 0.43 -10.11 23.48
N ILE A 10 0.62 -9.87 24.78
CA ILE A 10 -0.36 -9.16 25.60
C ILE A 10 -0.44 -7.70 25.16
N PHE A 11 0.70 -7.08 24.87
CA PHE A 11 0.73 -5.71 24.35
C PHE A 11 -0.04 -5.59 23.03
N GLN A 12 0.19 -6.50 22.08
CA GLN A 12 -0.54 -6.56 20.82
C GLN A 12 -2.04 -6.75 21.03
N HIS A 13 -2.46 -7.62 21.94
CA HIS A 13 -3.88 -7.77 22.29
C HIS A 13 -4.49 -6.49 22.86
N VAL A 14 -3.75 -5.75 23.70
CA VAL A 14 -4.19 -4.45 24.21
C VAL A 14 -4.34 -3.45 23.07
N ILE A 15 -3.38 -3.38 22.14
CA ILE A 15 -3.45 -2.49 20.98
C ILE A 15 -4.64 -2.86 20.08
N TYR A 16 -4.85 -4.14 19.80
CA TYR A 16 -6.01 -4.62 19.05
C TYR A 16 -7.32 -4.17 19.71
N TYR A 17 -7.47 -4.42 21.01
CA TYR A 17 -8.67 -4.05 21.75
C TYR A 17 -8.88 -2.54 21.77
N LEU A 18 -7.80 -1.76 21.95
CA LEU A 18 -7.81 -0.30 21.90
C LEU A 18 -8.32 0.21 20.54
N VAL A 19 -7.73 -0.27 19.44
CA VAL A 19 -8.12 0.13 18.07
C VAL A 19 -9.55 -0.25 17.77
N SER A 20 -9.97 -1.47 18.13
CA SER A 20 -11.35 -1.95 17.92
C SER A 20 -12.38 -1.20 18.77
N SER A 21 -12.03 -0.79 19.99
CA SER A 21 -12.99 -0.19 20.93
C SER A 21 -13.10 1.33 20.77
N CYS A 22 -11.97 2.01 20.57
CA CYS A 22 -11.92 3.48 20.51
C CYS A 22 -11.94 4.02 19.07
N GLY A 23 -11.75 3.15 18.08
CA GLY A 23 -11.67 3.51 16.66
C GLY A 23 -10.30 4.06 16.24
N ILE A 24 -10.11 4.17 14.92
CA ILE A 24 -8.85 4.56 14.27
C ILE A 24 -8.39 5.94 14.72
N ARG A 25 -9.28 6.94 14.67
CA ARG A 25 -8.95 8.33 14.98
C ARG A 25 -8.41 8.50 16.40
N SER A 26 -9.16 8.03 17.39
CA SER A 26 -8.78 8.12 18.81
C SER A 26 -7.48 7.36 19.08
N SER A 27 -7.34 6.17 18.50
CA SER A 27 -6.14 5.36 18.67
C SER A 27 -4.91 6.03 18.06
N TRP A 28 -5.05 6.69 16.92
CA TRP A 28 -3.92 7.35 16.28
C TRP A 28 -3.39 8.55 17.04
N VAL A 29 -4.25 9.27 17.79
CA VAL A 29 -3.81 10.34 18.70
C VAL A 29 -2.83 9.79 19.73
N LEU A 30 -3.02 8.55 20.18
CA LEU A 30 -2.13 7.87 21.12
C LEU A 30 -0.77 7.52 20.51
N CYS A 31 -0.58 7.63 19.19
CA CYS A 31 0.76 7.54 18.57
C CYS A 31 1.72 8.65 19.06
N ALA A 32 1.21 9.73 19.67
CA ALA A 32 2.05 10.77 20.26
C ALA A 32 2.68 10.37 21.61
N THR A 33 2.22 9.28 22.25
CA THR A 33 2.63 8.91 23.62
C THR A 33 4.06 8.36 23.67
N CYS A 34 4.35 7.31 22.90
CA CYS A 34 5.69 6.74 22.78
C CYS A 34 5.88 6.00 21.45
N LYS A 35 7.15 5.77 21.07
CA LYS A 35 7.50 5.13 19.78
C LYS A 35 6.94 3.72 19.64
N THR A 36 6.95 2.93 20.71
CA THR A 36 6.40 1.55 20.73
C THR A 36 4.91 1.55 20.46
N PHE A 37 4.15 2.40 21.17
CA PHE A 37 2.72 2.60 20.94
C PHE A 37 2.42 3.03 19.51
N ALA A 38 3.14 4.05 19.03
CA ALA A 38 2.96 4.56 17.68
C ALA A 38 3.21 3.48 16.61
N ARG A 39 4.26 2.66 16.80
CA ARG A 39 4.60 1.56 15.90
C ARG A 39 3.49 0.52 15.87
N ASP A 40 3.02 0.08 17.04
CA ASP A 40 2.11 -1.05 17.12
C ASP A 40 0.67 -0.64 16.75
N ILE A 41 0.23 0.59 17.07
CA ILE A 41 -1.03 1.15 16.59
C ILE A 41 -1.04 1.29 15.07
N ARG A 42 0.04 1.84 14.48
CA ARG A 42 0.15 1.92 13.02
C ARG A 42 0.17 0.54 12.38
N HIS A 43 0.89 -0.41 12.99
CA HIS A 43 0.92 -1.78 12.50
C HIS A 43 -0.48 -2.38 12.49
N GLU A 44 -1.24 -2.25 13.58
CA GLU A 44 -2.61 -2.75 13.68
C GLU A 44 -3.52 -2.14 12.62
N ILE A 45 -3.50 -0.81 12.48
CA ILE A 45 -4.37 -0.08 11.56
C ILE A 45 -4.04 -0.40 10.09
N LEU A 46 -2.76 -0.45 9.73
CA LEU A 46 -2.35 -0.64 8.34
C LEU A 46 -2.43 -2.11 7.90
N ASN A 47 -2.09 -3.04 8.79
CA ASN A 47 -1.98 -4.44 8.45
C ASN A 47 -3.27 -5.22 8.68
N ASN A 48 -3.92 -5.01 9.82
CA ASN A 48 -4.96 -5.92 10.30
C ASN A 48 -6.38 -5.39 10.05
N LEU A 49 -6.57 -4.08 9.85
CA LEU A 49 -7.89 -3.55 9.52
C LEU A 49 -8.24 -3.71 8.04
N PRO A 50 -9.52 -3.94 7.70
CA PRO A 50 -9.97 -4.04 6.32
C PRO A 50 -9.91 -2.67 5.63
N LEU A 51 -9.66 -2.64 4.31
CA LEU A 51 -9.54 -1.38 3.56
C LEU A 51 -10.79 -0.49 3.67
N ARG A 52 -11.99 -1.10 3.74
CA ARG A 52 -13.26 -0.40 3.92
C ARG A 52 -13.32 0.44 5.20
N SER A 53 -12.56 0.06 6.24
CA SER A 53 -12.46 0.82 7.49
C SER A 53 -11.55 2.04 7.38
N LEU A 54 -10.82 2.21 6.26
CA LEU A 54 -9.87 3.30 6.05
C LEU A 54 -10.40 4.39 5.10
N VAL A 55 -11.67 4.32 4.69
CA VAL A 55 -12.24 5.13 3.59
C VAL A 55 -12.68 6.53 4.05
N ASP A 56 -12.76 6.78 5.36
CA ASP A 56 -13.13 8.10 5.84
C ASP A 56 -12.01 9.14 5.58
N ALA A 57 -12.41 10.38 5.28
CA ALA A 57 -11.49 11.43 4.86
C ALA A 57 -10.45 11.80 5.93
N ASP A 58 -10.79 11.63 7.21
CA ASP A 58 -9.89 11.92 8.33
C ASP A 58 -8.80 10.84 8.40
N THR A 59 -9.18 9.56 8.36
CA THR A 59 -8.25 8.42 8.32
C THR A 59 -7.36 8.47 7.08
N ALA A 60 -7.90 8.89 5.93
CA ALA A 60 -7.13 9.06 4.70
C ALA A 60 -5.96 10.05 4.87
N ARG A 61 -6.19 11.17 5.58
CA ARG A 61 -5.14 12.15 5.88
C ARG A 61 -4.09 11.59 6.84
N MET A 62 -4.49 10.73 7.76
CA MET A 62 -3.60 10.16 8.77
C MET A 62 -2.63 9.14 8.16
N ILE A 63 -3.12 8.36 7.19
CA ILE A 63 -2.36 7.28 6.54
C ILE A 63 -1.55 7.78 5.34
N ASP A 64 -1.70 9.04 4.94
CA ASP A 64 -1.04 9.66 3.80
C ASP A 64 0.46 9.33 3.67
N ASN A 65 1.23 9.60 4.72
CA ASN A 65 2.67 9.32 4.75
C ASN A 65 3.02 7.83 4.87
N SER A 66 2.00 6.97 4.99
CA SER A 66 2.11 5.52 5.21
C SER A 66 1.44 4.71 4.09
N ILE A 67 1.02 5.36 3.01
CA ILE A 67 0.38 4.72 1.87
C ILE A 67 1.23 3.58 1.28
N GLY A 68 2.54 3.78 1.12
CA GLY A 68 3.43 2.74 0.61
C GLY A 68 3.44 1.49 1.51
N MET A 69 3.44 1.69 2.84
CA MET A 69 3.35 0.61 3.81
C MET A 69 1.98 -0.08 3.77
N LEU A 70 0.89 0.69 3.62
CA LEU A 70 -0.46 0.14 3.46
C LEU A 70 -0.54 -0.77 2.24
N LEU A 71 -0.13 -0.28 1.06
CA LEU A 71 -0.15 -1.04 -0.19
C LEU A 71 0.69 -2.32 -0.06
N MET A 72 1.92 -2.19 0.43
CA MET A 72 2.80 -3.33 0.66
C MET A 72 2.15 -4.36 1.59
N SER A 73 1.57 -3.90 2.70
CA SER A 73 0.86 -4.78 3.64
C SER A 73 -0.26 -5.55 2.94
N LYS A 74 -1.12 -4.86 2.19
CA LYS A 74 -2.25 -5.50 1.49
C LYS A 74 -1.83 -6.41 0.36
N LEU A 75 -0.66 -6.20 -0.25
CA LEU A 75 -0.07 -7.13 -1.21
C LEU A 75 0.43 -8.41 -0.54
N THR A 76 1.00 -8.30 0.66
CA THR A 76 1.53 -9.46 1.40
C THR A 76 0.46 -10.25 2.15
N LYS A 77 -0.59 -9.58 2.62
CA LYS A 77 -1.71 -10.16 3.36
C LYS A 77 -3.02 -9.57 2.84
N PRO A 78 -3.61 -10.14 1.78
CA PRO A 78 -4.88 -9.68 1.24
C PRO A 78 -6.02 -10.14 2.17
N LEU A 79 -6.23 -9.45 3.29
CA LEU A 79 -7.32 -9.77 4.22
C LEU A 79 -8.70 -9.55 3.56
N ASP A 80 -8.85 -8.51 2.74
CA ASP A 80 -10.14 -8.12 2.13
C ASP A 80 -9.98 -7.35 0.81
N ALA A 81 -8.84 -7.51 0.12
CA ALA A 81 -8.43 -6.60 -0.95
C ALA A 81 -8.01 -7.36 -2.22
N GLU A 82 -9.00 -7.93 -2.92
CA GLU A 82 -8.85 -8.20 -4.35
C GLU A 82 -9.29 -6.95 -5.11
N THR A 83 -8.36 -6.01 -5.26
CA THR A 83 -8.59 -4.82 -6.07
C THR A 83 -7.75 -4.89 -7.33
N PRO A 84 -8.28 -4.47 -8.50
CA PRO A 84 -7.52 -4.43 -9.74
C PRO A 84 -6.19 -3.67 -9.62
N LEU A 85 -6.13 -2.67 -8.72
CA LEU A 85 -4.89 -1.96 -8.42
C LEU A 85 -3.85 -2.88 -7.79
N LEU A 86 -4.20 -3.64 -6.74
CA LEU A 86 -3.24 -4.52 -6.10
C LEU A 86 -2.76 -5.61 -7.06
N ASP A 87 -3.65 -6.15 -7.91
CA ASP A 87 -3.26 -7.08 -8.98
C ASP A 87 -2.25 -6.46 -9.94
N LYS A 88 -2.50 -5.21 -10.35
CA LYS A 88 -1.59 -4.48 -11.24
C LYS A 88 -0.22 -4.23 -10.59
N ILE A 89 -0.18 -3.90 -9.30
CA ILE A 89 1.07 -3.76 -8.56
C ILE A 89 1.80 -5.11 -8.46
N ARG A 90 1.08 -6.22 -8.21
CA ARG A 90 1.68 -7.56 -8.22
C ARG A 90 2.29 -7.88 -9.57
N GLN A 91 1.61 -7.58 -10.67
CA GLN A 91 2.19 -7.78 -12.00
C GLN A 91 3.48 -6.97 -12.19
N MET A 92 3.47 -5.68 -11.80
CA MET A 92 4.66 -4.81 -11.89
C MET A 92 5.83 -5.39 -11.08
N TYR A 93 5.54 -5.85 -9.86
CA TYR A 93 6.54 -6.44 -8.99
C TYR A 93 7.07 -7.77 -9.52
N THR A 94 6.22 -8.65 -10.06
CA THR A 94 6.64 -9.91 -10.70
C THR A 94 7.57 -9.62 -11.86
N PHE A 95 7.23 -8.64 -12.71
CA PHE A 95 8.09 -8.21 -13.81
C PHE A 95 9.47 -7.73 -13.31
N ILE A 96 9.51 -6.86 -12.28
CA ILE A 96 10.77 -6.40 -11.68
C ILE A 96 11.59 -7.58 -11.13
N LYS A 97 10.92 -8.52 -10.44
CA LYS A 97 11.58 -9.68 -9.84
C LYS A 97 12.20 -10.60 -10.91
N GLU A 98 11.51 -10.81 -12.02
CA GLU A 98 12.02 -11.59 -13.15
C GLU A 98 13.18 -10.89 -13.86
N ALA A 99 13.09 -9.57 -14.02
CA ALA A 99 14.10 -8.76 -14.70
C ALA A 99 15.40 -8.63 -13.88
N LEU A 100 15.29 -8.36 -12.58
CA LEU A 100 16.43 -8.04 -11.71
C LEU A 100 16.94 -9.24 -10.91
N ARG A 101 16.12 -10.29 -10.74
CA ARG A 101 16.42 -11.47 -9.91
C ARG A 101 17.00 -11.12 -8.52
N PRO A 102 16.34 -10.22 -7.77
CA PRO A 102 16.87 -9.71 -6.51
C PRO A 102 16.94 -10.80 -5.44
N GLY A 103 17.85 -10.62 -4.48
CA GLY A 103 17.85 -11.40 -3.23
C GLY A 103 16.59 -11.13 -2.41
N ARG A 104 16.32 -11.94 -1.37
CA ARG A 104 15.08 -11.82 -0.56
C ARG A 104 14.91 -10.44 0.11
N VAL A 105 15.99 -9.89 0.67
CA VAL A 105 15.98 -8.59 1.35
C VAL A 105 15.76 -7.46 0.35
N GLU A 106 16.47 -7.51 -0.77
CA GLU A 106 16.33 -6.56 -1.88
C GLU A 106 14.93 -6.61 -2.49
N ALA A 107 14.33 -7.79 -2.62
CA ALA A 107 12.98 -7.95 -3.16
C ALA A 107 11.93 -7.22 -2.31
N GLN A 108 12.07 -7.26 -0.98
CA GLN A 108 11.20 -6.53 -0.08
C GLN A 108 11.40 -5.00 -0.19
N GLU A 109 12.64 -4.55 -0.34
CA GLU A 109 12.96 -3.14 -0.55
C GLU A 109 12.40 -2.62 -1.88
N LEU A 110 12.53 -3.41 -2.96
CA LEU A 110 11.98 -3.09 -4.28
C LEU A 110 10.45 -2.99 -4.23
N LEU A 111 9.79 -3.92 -3.52
CA LEU A 111 8.34 -3.86 -3.32
C LEU A 111 7.92 -2.58 -2.57
N MET A 112 8.67 -2.21 -1.52
CA MET A 112 8.39 -0.99 -0.76
C MET A 112 8.60 0.28 -1.60
N LYS A 113 9.68 0.34 -2.39
CA LYS A 113 9.95 1.44 -3.34
C LYS A 113 8.83 1.58 -4.38
N LEU A 114 8.42 0.47 -4.98
CA LEU A 114 7.33 0.42 -5.95
C LEU A 114 6.01 0.93 -5.33
N CYS A 115 5.63 0.40 -4.16
CA CYS A 115 4.42 0.81 -3.46
C CYS A 115 4.45 2.29 -3.07
N GLY A 116 5.61 2.78 -2.60
CA GLY A 116 5.82 4.18 -2.28
C GLY A 116 5.62 5.09 -3.50
N ALA A 117 6.28 4.76 -4.62
CA ALA A 117 6.18 5.53 -5.85
C ALA A 117 4.74 5.56 -6.40
N ILE A 118 4.07 4.41 -6.44
CA ILE A 118 2.66 4.32 -6.87
C ILE A 118 1.77 5.14 -5.95
N GLY A 119 2.03 5.11 -4.64
CA GLY A 119 1.35 5.94 -3.67
C GLY A 119 1.46 7.43 -3.93
N THR A 120 2.68 7.89 -4.21
CA THR A 120 2.95 9.28 -4.56
C THR A 120 2.30 9.67 -5.88
N CYS A 121 2.32 8.79 -6.89
CA CYS A 121 1.77 9.09 -8.22
C CYS A 121 0.23 9.13 -8.27
N ILE A 122 -0.45 8.17 -7.62
CA ILE A 122 -1.92 8.13 -7.60
C ILE A 122 -2.49 9.26 -6.73
N GLY A 123 -1.77 9.59 -5.65
CA GLY A 123 -2.24 10.54 -4.66
C GLY A 123 -3.29 9.95 -3.71
N LYS A 124 -3.60 10.73 -2.68
CA LYS A 124 -4.32 10.30 -1.48
C LYS A 124 -5.76 9.94 -1.77
N THR A 125 -6.52 10.91 -2.29
CA THR A 125 -7.96 10.76 -2.53
C THR A 125 -8.26 9.65 -3.52
N PRO A 126 -7.64 9.59 -4.72
CA PRO A 126 -7.91 8.53 -5.69
C PRO A 126 -7.54 7.14 -5.17
N MET A 127 -6.54 7.03 -4.29
CA MET A 127 -6.16 5.74 -3.73
C MET A 127 -7.25 5.14 -2.85
N PHE A 128 -7.80 5.89 -1.87
CA PHE A 128 -8.84 5.35 -0.99
C PHE A 128 -10.12 5.01 -1.73
N ILE A 129 -10.37 5.74 -2.83
CA ILE A 129 -11.43 5.44 -3.78
C ILE A 129 -11.20 4.07 -4.43
N ILE A 130 -10.02 3.88 -5.03
CA ILE A 130 -9.66 2.66 -5.77
C ILE A 130 -9.56 1.44 -4.82
N LEU A 131 -9.14 1.67 -3.57
CA LEU A 131 -8.94 0.62 -2.57
C LEU A 131 -10.21 0.27 -1.78
N GLY A 132 -11.16 1.19 -1.64
CA GLY A 132 -12.20 1.11 -0.62
C GLY A 132 -13.65 1.12 -1.08
N GLN A 133 -13.94 1.40 -2.36
CA GLN A 133 -15.32 1.50 -2.85
C GLN A 133 -15.65 0.35 -3.83
N PRO A 134 -16.74 -0.41 -3.61
CA PRO A 134 -17.34 -1.19 -4.68
C PRO A 134 -17.96 -0.20 -5.67
N THR A 135 -17.23 0.20 -6.72
CA THR A 135 -17.58 0.83 -8.02
C THR A 135 -18.89 1.63 -8.23
N ARG A 136 -19.72 1.95 -7.23
CA ARG A 136 -21.13 2.31 -7.40
C ARG A 136 -21.46 3.79 -7.34
N HIS A 137 -20.53 4.67 -6.92
CA HIS A 137 -20.85 6.09 -6.71
C HIS A 137 -19.94 7.13 -7.39
N TYR A 138 -19.21 6.74 -8.44
CA TYR A 138 -18.65 7.73 -9.38
C TYR A 138 -19.73 8.14 -10.38
N LEU A 139 -20.36 9.30 -10.15
CA LEU A 139 -21.27 9.99 -11.09
C LEU A 139 -20.54 10.61 -12.30
N GLY A 140 -19.42 10.00 -12.71
CA GLY A 140 -18.69 10.31 -13.94
C GLY A 140 -18.14 8.98 -14.47
N ASP A 141 -18.45 8.67 -15.73
CA ASP A 141 -18.23 7.38 -16.40
C ASP A 141 -16.95 6.63 -15.94
N PRO A 142 -17.09 5.62 -15.04
CA PRO A 142 -15.96 4.91 -14.46
C PRO A 142 -15.48 3.73 -15.33
N THR A 143 -16.15 3.44 -16.45
CA THR A 143 -15.81 2.25 -17.27
C THR A 143 -14.58 2.46 -18.15
N SER A 144 -14.20 3.70 -18.44
CA SER A 144 -13.01 4.01 -19.25
C SER A 144 -11.70 4.10 -18.46
N SER A 145 -11.74 4.43 -17.15
CA SER A 145 -10.53 4.77 -16.38
C SER A 145 -10.01 3.67 -15.43
N ILE A 146 -10.73 2.58 -15.17
CA ILE A 146 -10.22 1.49 -14.30
C ILE A 146 -10.02 0.18 -15.06
N ALA A 147 -10.65 0.01 -16.23
CA ALA A 147 -10.51 -1.19 -17.06
C ALA A 147 -9.04 -1.52 -17.42
N TYR A 148 -8.17 -0.50 -17.51
CA TYR A 148 -6.74 -0.71 -17.77
C TYR A 148 -5.99 -1.39 -16.62
N LEU A 149 -6.53 -1.40 -15.39
CA LEU A 149 -5.94 -2.11 -14.26
C LEU A 149 -6.08 -3.62 -14.42
N SER A 150 -7.10 -4.10 -15.13
CA SER A 150 -7.30 -5.52 -15.39
C SER A 150 -6.53 -6.03 -16.61
N SER A 151 -5.98 -5.15 -17.45
CA SER A 151 -5.18 -5.58 -18.61
C SER A 151 -3.77 -6.04 -18.21
N PRO A 152 -3.07 -6.82 -19.05
CA PRO A 152 -1.66 -7.12 -18.85
C PRO A 152 -0.78 -5.85 -18.81
N LEU A 153 0.45 -5.97 -18.27
CA LEU A 153 1.40 -4.87 -18.30
C LEU A 153 1.83 -4.52 -19.73
N ASN A 154 1.52 -3.30 -20.14
CA ASN A 154 2.09 -2.72 -21.36
C ASN A 154 3.52 -2.21 -21.12
N LEU A 155 4.22 -1.85 -22.20
CA LEU A 155 5.61 -1.39 -22.15
C LEU A 155 5.79 -0.13 -21.27
N TYR A 156 4.87 0.83 -21.35
CA TYR A 156 4.90 2.04 -20.51
C TYR A 156 4.84 1.71 -19.01
N GLN A 157 3.97 0.78 -18.63
CA GLN A 157 3.82 0.35 -17.24
C GLN A 157 5.06 -0.39 -16.72
N LYS A 158 5.72 -1.18 -17.57
CA LYS A 158 7.00 -1.82 -17.25
C LYS A 158 8.09 -0.78 -17.00
N ILE A 159 8.16 0.25 -17.84
CA ILE A 159 9.11 1.37 -17.69
C ILE A 159 8.83 2.16 -16.41
N ILE A 160 7.57 2.48 -16.11
CA ILE A 160 7.18 3.15 -14.86
C ILE A 160 7.60 2.32 -13.65
N ALA A 161 7.41 1.00 -13.69
CA ALA A 161 7.82 0.10 -12.61
C ALA A 161 9.35 0.15 -12.37
N LEU A 162 10.16 0.19 -13.44
CA LEU A 162 11.61 0.31 -13.33
C LEU A 162 12.07 1.70 -12.84
N ILE A 163 11.41 2.77 -13.28
CA ILE A 163 11.65 4.13 -12.76
C ILE A 163 11.36 4.17 -11.26
N ALA A 164 10.25 3.57 -10.83
CA ALA A 164 9.84 3.54 -9.43
C ALA A 164 10.87 2.87 -8.52
N VAL A 165 11.57 1.83 -9.00
CA VAL A 165 12.63 1.17 -8.23
C VAL A 165 14.03 1.74 -8.47
N GLY A 166 14.17 2.66 -9.41
CA GLY A 166 15.43 3.36 -9.71
C GLY A 166 16.43 2.55 -10.55
N ASP A 167 15.98 1.53 -11.28
CA ASP A 167 16.88 0.68 -12.08
C ASP A 167 17.21 1.31 -13.43
N ARG A 168 18.43 1.83 -13.59
CA ARG A 168 18.84 2.58 -14.79
C ARG A 168 19.24 1.68 -15.96
N ASP A 169 19.76 0.49 -15.69
CA ASP A 169 20.32 -0.37 -16.73
C ASP A 169 19.22 -1.06 -17.53
N MET A 170 18.21 -1.59 -16.84
CA MET A 170 17.04 -2.20 -17.47
C MET A 170 16.20 -1.14 -18.19
N LEU A 171 16.14 0.09 -17.69
CA LEU A 171 15.53 1.22 -18.39
C LEU A 171 16.22 1.52 -19.73
N ARG A 172 17.55 1.51 -19.78
CA ARG A 172 18.30 1.72 -21.04
C ARG A 172 17.99 0.66 -22.08
N THR A 173 17.69 -0.57 -21.66
CA THR A 173 17.30 -1.66 -22.57
C THR A 173 15.88 -1.50 -23.13
N LEU A 174 14.94 -1.00 -22.33
CA LEU A 174 13.53 -0.88 -22.72
C LEU A 174 13.19 0.43 -23.43
N LEU A 175 13.89 1.54 -23.13
CA LEU A 175 13.61 2.85 -23.73
C LEU A 175 13.64 2.84 -25.28
N PRO A 176 14.59 2.17 -25.96
CA PRO A 176 14.60 2.11 -27.43
C PRO A 176 13.36 1.42 -28.04
N GLN A 177 12.67 0.58 -27.27
CA GLN A 177 11.47 -0.12 -27.74
C GLN A 177 10.24 0.82 -27.79
N LEU A 178 10.28 1.98 -27.12
CA LEU A 178 9.23 2.99 -27.21
C LEU A 178 9.31 3.84 -28.49
N LEU A 179 10.47 3.85 -29.15
CA LEU A 179 10.73 4.67 -30.34
C LEU A 179 10.41 3.93 -31.65
N ARG A 180 9.87 2.71 -31.57
CA ARG A 180 9.45 1.87 -32.71
C ARG A 180 7.94 1.85 -32.81
#